data_AF-A0A972CED5-F1
#
_entry.id   AF-A0A972CED5-F1
#
_cell.length_a   1.000
_cell.length_b   1.000
_cell.length_c   1.000
_cell.angle_alpha   90.00
_cell.angle_beta   90.00
_cell.angle_gamma   90.00
#
_symmetry.space_group_name_H-M   'P 1'
#
loop_
_entity.id
_entity.type
_entity.pdbx_description
1 polymer ?
#
loop_
_entity_poly.entity_id
_entity_poly.type
_entity_poly.pdbx_seq_one_letter_code
_entity_poly.pdbx_strand_id
1 'polypeptide(L)'
;MNRINRFLSAAVAAVLFICASCSAAGDTGGKSDLSQNANSDFVEEETTVGDDLPQKNFDGRKFRVGVRTPAEYEIFTELTGEVTDDAIFYRNARISERFNVEITAIP
;
A
#
# COMPACT_ATOMS: atom_id res chain seq x y z
N MET A 1 -6.44 -5.91 -50.45
CA MET A 1 -6.10 -6.17 -49.03
C MET A 1 -4.60 -6.38 -48.93
N ASN A 2 -3.91 -5.37 -48.39
CA ASN A 2 -2.49 -5.13 -48.60
C ASN A 2 -1.64 -6.18 -47.87
N ARG A 3 -0.58 -6.68 -48.53
CA ARG A 3 0.28 -7.77 -48.02
C ARG A 3 0.91 -7.46 -46.65
N ILE A 4 1.04 -6.17 -46.32
CA ILE A 4 1.51 -5.65 -45.03
C ILE A 4 0.57 -6.06 -43.87
N ASN A 5 -0.75 -6.06 -44.09
CA ASN A 5 -1.73 -6.43 -43.05
C ASN A 5 -1.71 -7.94 -42.76
N ARG A 6 -1.20 -8.77 -43.69
CA ARG A 6 -1.02 -10.22 -43.48
C ARG A 6 0.17 -10.53 -42.59
N PHE A 7 1.26 -9.76 -42.71
CA PHE A 7 2.43 -9.90 -41.83
C PHE A 7 2.15 -9.36 -40.43
N LEU A 8 1.36 -8.28 -40.31
CA LEU A 8 0.97 -7.72 -39.01
C LEU A 8 0.04 -8.67 -38.23
N SER A 9 -0.94 -9.31 -38.89
CA SER A 9 -1.79 -10.32 -38.23
C SER A 9 -1.02 -11.58 -37.80
N ALA A 10 0.00 -11.99 -38.54
CA ALA A 10 0.82 -13.15 -38.19
C ALA A 10 1.67 -12.90 -36.93
N ALA A 11 2.15 -11.66 -36.73
CA ALA A 11 2.92 -11.29 -35.54
C ALA A 11 2.06 -11.23 -34.27
N VAL A 12 0.82 -10.74 -34.36
CA VAL A 12 -0.10 -10.65 -33.21
C VAL A 12 -0.57 -12.04 -32.74
N ALA A 13 -0.77 -12.99 -33.66
CA ALA A 13 -1.19 -14.35 -33.31
C ALA A 13 -0.11 -15.16 -32.58
N ALA A 14 1.18 -14.86 -32.80
CA ALA A 14 2.29 -15.58 -32.17
C ALA A 14 2.51 -15.22 -30.69
N VAL A 15 2.11 -14.01 -30.26
CA VAL A 15 2.29 -13.54 -28.88
C VAL A 15 1.23 -14.11 -27.91
N LEU A 16 0.05 -14.48 -28.42
CA LEU A 16 -1.07 -14.98 -27.61
C LEU A 16 -0.90 -16.42 -27.08
N PHE A 17 0.06 -17.19 -27.59
CA PHE A 17 0.28 -18.58 -27.18
C PHE A 17 1.23 -18.76 -25.98
N ILE A 18 1.86 -17.69 -25.48
CA ILE A 18 2.93 -17.80 -24.47
C ILE A 18 2.39 -17.73 -23.02
N CYS A 19 1.13 -17.33 -22.79
CA CYS A 19 0.62 -17.06 -21.44
C CYS A 19 -0.26 -18.16 -20.80
N ALA A 20 -0.42 -19.33 -21.41
CA ALA A 20 -1.46 -20.30 -21.00
C ALA A 20 -0.97 -21.51 -20.17
N SER A 21 0.18 -21.42 -19.49
CA SER A 21 0.67 -22.57 -18.68
C SER A 21 1.31 -22.16 -17.36
N CYS A 22 0.51 -21.58 -16.46
CA CYS A 22 0.78 -21.69 -15.03
C CYS A 22 -0.50 -21.41 -14.23
N SER A 23 -1.28 -22.45 -13.93
CA SER A 23 -1.88 -22.59 -12.60
C SER A 23 -2.42 -24.01 -12.45
N ALA A 24 -1.68 -24.82 -11.70
CA ALA A 24 -2.12 -26.11 -11.21
C ALA A 24 -2.13 -26.06 -9.68
N ALA A 25 -3.25 -26.53 -9.12
CA ALA A 25 -3.42 -27.14 -7.81
C ALA A 25 -3.64 -26.26 -6.56
N GLY A 26 -4.60 -26.74 -5.74
CA GLY A 26 -4.96 -26.28 -4.40
C GLY A 26 -6.30 -25.53 -4.43
N ASP A 27 -7.41 -25.97 -3.84
CA ASP A 27 -7.51 -26.46 -2.47
C ASP A 27 -8.75 -27.34 -2.26
N THR A 28 -8.56 -28.26 -1.33
CA THR A 28 -9.40 -29.33 -0.78
C THR A 28 -10.68 -28.86 -0.09
N GLY A 29 -11.68 -29.75 -0.08
CA GLY A 29 -12.95 -29.54 0.59
C GLY A 29 -12.91 -29.74 2.11
N GLY A 30 -14.10 -29.64 2.72
CA GLY A 30 -14.38 -30.17 4.06
C GLY A 30 -14.98 -29.15 5.01
N LYS A 31 -16.30 -29.24 5.22
CA LYS A 31 -17.00 -28.57 6.33
C LYS A 31 -16.53 -29.13 7.68
N SER A 32 -16.44 -28.29 8.72
CA SER A 32 -16.74 -28.72 10.09
C SER A 32 -17.22 -27.54 10.93
N ASP A 33 -18.34 -27.75 11.59
CA ASP A 33 -19.03 -26.85 12.51
C ASP A 33 -18.62 -27.16 13.97
N LEU A 34 -18.81 -26.16 14.84
CA LEU A 34 -18.83 -26.18 16.33
C LEU A 34 -17.51 -26.37 17.11
N SER A 35 -17.11 -25.33 17.86
CA SER A 35 -17.28 -25.27 19.34
C SER A 35 -16.29 -24.28 19.99
N GLN A 36 -16.82 -23.46 20.92
CA GLN A 36 -16.12 -22.51 21.78
C GLN A 36 -15.00 -23.17 22.61
N ASN A 37 -13.83 -22.51 22.76
CA ASN A 37 -13.18 -22.34 24.07
C ASN A 37 -11.97 -21.38 24.06
N ALA A 38 -11.91 -20.53 25.08
CA ALA A 38 -10.74 -19.81 25.62
C ALA A 38 -9.93 -18.91 24.68
N ASN A 39 -10.33 -17.64 24.54
CA ASN A 39 -9.42 -16.58 24.12
C ASN A 39 -8.48 -16.27 25.30
N SER A 40 -7.32 -16.93 25.32
CA SER A 40 -6.17 -16.47 26.08
C SER A 40 -5.72 -15.16 25.45
N ASP A 41 -5.96 -14.03 26.11
CA ASP A 41 -5.32 -12.76 25.75
C ASP A 41 -3.81 -12.92 25.92
N PHE A 42 -3.15 -13.37 24.86
CA PHE A 42 -1.73 -13.16 24.68
C PHE A 42 -1.57 -11.70 24.28
N VAL A 43 -1.39 -10.83 25.28
CA VAL A 43 -0.88 -9.47 25.04
C VAL A 43 0.59 -9.64 24.71
N GLU A 44 0.88 -9.77 23.42
CA GLU A 44 2.23 -9.63 22.90
C GLU A 44 2.68 -8.20 23.26
N GLU A 45 3.56 -8.07 24.25
CA GLU A 45 4.20 -6.79 24.54
C GLU A 45 5.06 -6.42 23.33
N GLU A 46 4.47 -5.68 22.39
CA GLU A 46 5.15 -4.97 21.32
C GLU A 46 6.20 -4.05 21.98
N THR A 47 7.45 -4.52 22.06
CA THR A 47 8.58 -3.69 22.49
C THR A 47 8.86 -2.68 21.38
N THR A 48 8.07 -1.62 21.33
CA THR A 48 8.25 -0.52 20.40
C THR A 48 9.50 0.23 20.83
N VAL A 49 10.55 0.21 19.99
CA VAL A 49 11.68 1.13 20.15
C VAL A 49 11.13 2.53 19.93
N GLY A 50 10.93 3.27 21.02
CA GLY A 50 10.50 4.67 20.97
C GLY A 50 11.57 5.57 20.35
N ASP A 51 11.18 6.76 19.91
CA ASP A 51 12.08 7.72 19.27
C ASP A 51 12.72 8.73 20.24
N ASP A 52 12.55 8.52 21.55
CA ASP A 52 13.03 9.38 22.64
C ASP A 52 12.65 10.87 22.52
N LEU A 53 11.66 11.21 21.68
CA LEU A 53 11.20 12.59 21.53
C LEU A 53 10.21 12.96 22.64
N PRO A 54 10.25 14.20 23.13
CA PRO A 54 9.32 14.66 24.15
C PRO A 54 7.87 14.62 23.62
N GLN A 55 6.92 14.37 24.52
CA GLN A 55 5.52 14.58 24.22
C GLN A 55 5.30 16.07 23.93
N LYS A 56 4.92 16.38 22.69
CA LYS A 56 4.71 17.74 22.24
C LYS A 56 3.44 17.82 21.41
N ASN A 57 2.62 18.80 21.72
CA ASN A 57 1.45 19.17 20.93
C ASN A 57 1.78 20.49 20.21
N PHE A 58 1.49 20.58 18.92
CA PHE A 58 1.69 21.77 18.12
C PHE A 58 0.38 22.47 17.74
N ASP A 59 -0.71 22.20 18.46
CA ASP A 59 -1.99 22.91 18.38
C ASP A 59 -2.56 23.00 16.95
N GLY A 60 -2.47 21.91 16.18
CA GLY A 60 -2.97 21.84 14.81
C GLY A 60 -2.13 22.61 13.79
N ARG A 61 -0.86 22.90 14.10
CA ARG A 61 0.01 23.67 13.22
C ARG A 61 0.18 23.00 11.85
N LYS A 62 0.10 23.82 10.79
CA LYS A 62 0.43 23.40 9.42
C LYS A 62 1.93 23.34 9.20
N PHE A 63 2.45 22.14 9.00
CA PHE A 63 3.82 21.88 8.56
C PHE A 63 3.87 21.81 7.04
N ARG A 64 4.31 22.91 6.44
CA ARG A 64 4.39 23.11 5.00
C ARG A 64 5.75 22.68 4.48
N VAL A 65 5.78 21.69 3.59
CA VAL A 65 7.00 21.15 3.01
C VAL A 65 7.09 21.61 1.55
N GLY A 66 8.13 22.37 1.23
CA GLY A 66 8.42 22.75 -0.15
C GLY A 66 8.89 21.55 -0.96
N VAL A 67 8.20 21.24 -2.04
CA VAL A 67 8.49 20.11 -2.93
C VAL A 67 8.58 20.60 -4.37
N ARG A 68 9.19 19.81 -5.24
CA ARG A 68 8.97 19.99 -6.67
C ARG A 68 7.68 19.25 -7.01
N THR A 69 6.82 19.82 -7.86
CA THR A 69 5.58 19.16 -8.32
C THR A 69 5.73 17.67 -8.69
N PRO A 70 6.75 17.23 -9.47
CA PRO A 70 6.90 15.81 -9.81
C PRO A 70 7.31 14.91 -8.63
N ALA A 71 7.59 15.45 -7.44
CA ALA A 71 7.99 14.72 -6.23
C ALA A 71 6.99 14.92 -5.08
N GLU A 72 5.82 15.50 -5.33
CA GLU A 72 4.81 15.77 -4.29
C GLU A 72 4.36 14.49 -3.56
N TYR A 73 4.28 13.38 -4.30
CA TYR A 73 3.88 12.07 -3.79
C TYR A 73 4.80 11.53 -2.67
N GLU A 74 6.04 12.02 -2.55
CA GLU A 74 6.98 11.60 -1.49
C GLU A 74 6.59 12.16 -0.11
N ILE A 75 5.88 13.29 -0.12
CA ILE A 75 5.49 14.03 1.09
C ILE A 75 4.03 13.81 1.42
N PHE A 76 3.16 13.85 0.42
CA PHE A 76 1.73 13.75 0.61
C PHE A 76 1.12 12.84 -0.45
N THR A 77 0.32 11.89 0.01
CA THR A 77 -0.44 10.96 -0.83
C THR A 77 -1.67 10.49 -0.05
N GLU A 78 -2.60 9.88 -0.76
CA GLU A 78 -3.84 9.32 -0.21
C GLU A 78 -3.72 7.80 -0.09
N LEU A 79 -4.70 7.16 0.55
CA LEU A 79 -4.76 5.70 0.60
C LEU A 79 -5.21 5.17 -0.76
N THR A 80 -4.30 4.54 -1.49
CA THR A 80 -4.53 4.05 -2.87
C THR A 80 -4.48 2.52 -2.95
N GLY A 81 -3.95 1.85 -1.92
CA GLY A 81 -3.65 0.42 -1.96
C GLY A 81 -2.27 0.11 -2.56
N GLU A 82 -1.52 1.12 -3.01
CA GLU A 82 -0.12 0.99 -3.38
C GLU A 82 0.75 1.07 -2.11
N VAL A 83 1.78 0.22 -2.04
CA VAL A 83 2.56 0.02 -0.82
C VAL A 83 3.28 1.30 -0.36
N THR A 84 3.82 2.06 -1.31
CA THR A 84 4.55 3.30 -1.02
C THR A 84 3.60 4.41 -0.57
N ASP A 85 2.49 4.57 -1.27
CA ASP A 85 1.45 5.55 -0.97
C ASP A 85 0.86 5.30 0.41
N ASP A 86 0.42 4.06 0.67
CA ASP A 86 -0.15 3.69 1.95
C ASP A 86 0.87 3.87 3.09
N ALA A 87 2.15 3.54 2.86
CA ALA A 87 3.20 3.76 3.85
C ALA A 87 3.40 5.26 4.18
N ILE A 88 3.37 6.13 3.17
CA ILE A 88 3.47 7.58 3.34
C ILE A 88 2.22 8.13 4.05
N PHE A 89 1.03 7.63 3.70
CA PHE A 89 -0.22 7.98 4.37
C PHE A 89 -0.17 7.62 5.86
N TYR A 90 0.17 6.37 6.20
CA TYR A 90 0.25 5.93 7.60
C TYR A 90 1.35 6.65 8.38
N ARG A 91 2.49 6.95 7.75
CA ARG A 91 3.54 7.80 8.34
C ARG A 91 2.96 9.16 8.74
N ASN A 92 2.28 9.82 7.80
CA ASN A 92 1.73 11.15 8.03
C ASN A 92 0.63 11.12 9.09
N ALA A 93 -0.24 10.10 9.09
CA ALA A 93 -1.28 9.92 10.10
C ALA A 93 -0.69 9.79 11.51
N ARG A 94 0.29 8.89 11.69
CA ARG A 94 0.96 8.69 13.00
C ARG A 94 1.63 9.97 13.52
N ILE A 95 2.29 10.72 12.64
CA ILE A 95 2.91 12.01 13.00
C ILE A 95 1.83 13.03 13.38
N SER A 96 0.77 13.14 12.57
CA SER A 96 -0.33 14.10 12.77
C SER A 96 -1.07 13.83 14.07
N GLU A 97 -1.35 12.56 14.39
CA GLU A 97 -2.00 12.13 15.63
C GLU A 97 -1.12 12.40 16.85
N ARG A 98 0.17 12.04 16.79
CA ARG A 98 1.07 12.19 17.94
C ARG A 98 1.35 13.66 18.29
N PHE A 99 1.55 14.48 17.27
CA PHE A 99 2.02 15.86 17.43
C PHE A 99 0.91 16.90 17.26
N ASN A 100 -0.30 16.50 16.88
CA ASN A 100 -1.42 17.38 16.53
C ASN A 100 -0.99 18.43 15.49
N VAL A 101 -0.64 17.94 14.30
CA VAL A 101 -0.14 18.74 13.16
C VAL A 101 -0.87 18.39 11.88
N GLU A 102 -0.85 19.30 10.91
CA GLU A 102 -1.31 19.05 9.54
C GLU A 102 -0.11 19.15 8.59
N ILE A 103 0.25 18.05 7.92
CA ILE A 103 1.34 18.03 6.95
C ILE A 103 0.79 18.39 5.57
N THR A 104 1.39 19.37 4.92
CA THR A 104 1.01 19.76 3.56
C THR A 104 2.24 19.90 2.67
N ALA A 105 2.13 19.42 1.44
CA ALA A 105 3.12 19.67 0.39
C ALA A 105 2.79 20.99 -0.33
N ILE A 106 3.82 21.78 -0.63
CA ILE A 106 3.71 23.02 -1.41
C ILE A 106 4.68 22.93 -2.59
N PRO A 107 4.17 22.92 -3.84
CA PRO A 107 5.00 22.85 -5.04
C PRO A 107 5.79 24.12 -5.33
#